data_AF-A0A0X8G7H7-F1
#
_entry.id   AF-A0A0X8G7H7-F1
#
_cell.length_a   1.000
_cell.length_b   1.000
_cell.length_c   1.000
_cell.angle_alpha   90.00
_cell.angle_beta   90.00
_cell.angle_gamma   90.00
#
_symmetry.space_group_name_H-M   'P 1'
#
loop_
_entity.id
_entity.type
_entity.pdbx_description
1 polymer ?
#
loop_
_entity_poly.entity_id
_entity_poly.type
_entity_poly.pdbx_seq_one_letter_code
_entity_poly.pdbx_strand_id
1 'polypeptide(L)'
;MITDKYASFSFKIDCETAYKIVGTKENFDQDSEEFKSSNEKGLELILGLTLAPSEFVKIRGQLMVNIKPIYFDLDKSEIRNDAAIELEKVVKIMQNIQSLRLI
;
A
#
# COMPACT_ATOMS: atom_id res chain seq x y z
N MET A 1 -15.37 5.28 -6.60
CA MET A 1 -15.20 5.22 -8.06
C MET A 1 -14.20 4.12 -8.35
N ILE A 2 -14.51 3.17 -9.22
CA ILE A 2 -13.56 2.12 -9.61
C ILE A 2 -12.96 2.56 -10.95
N THR A 3 -11.64 2.67 -11.01
CA THR A 3 -10.92 3.05 -12.23
C THR A 3 -10.70 1.85 -13.14
N ASP A 4 -10.51 2.10 -14.43
CA ASP A 4 -10.16 1.05 -15.39
C ASP A 4 -8.67 0.64 -15.27
N LYS A 5 -8.22 -0.26 -16.15
CA LYS A 5 -6.82 -0.72 -16.18
C LYS A 5 -5.80 0.39 -16.47
N TYR A 6 -6.26 1.58 -16.88
CA TYR A 6 -5.44 2.75 -17.16
C TYR A 6 -5.52 3.80 -16.06
N ALA A 7 -6.17 3.47 -14.92
CA ALA A 7 -6.39 4.38 -13.80
C ALA A 7 -7.06 5.71 -14.19
N SER A 8 -7.78 5.73 -15.32
CA SER A 8 -8.35 6.97 -15.87
C SER A 8 -9.77 7.21 -15.34
N PHE A 9 -10.07 8.45 -14.97
CA PHE A 9 -11.40 8.85 -14.48
C PHE A 9 -11.75 10.29 -14.86
N SER A 10 -13.05 10.57 -15.00
CA SER A 10 -13.58 11.90 -15.31
C SER A 10 -14.83 12.17 -14.48
N PHE A 11 -14.91 13.37 -13.90
CA PHE A 11 -16.01 13.84 -13.07
C PHE A 11 -16.07 15.37 -13.11
N LYS A 12 -17.23 15.94 -12.77
CA LYS A 12 -17.39 17.39 -12.68
C LYS A 12 -16.91 17.88 -11.32
N ILE A 13 -16.21 19.01 -11.32
CA ILE A 13 -15.72 19.71 -10.12
C ILE A 13 -16.11 21.18 -10.18
N ASP A 14 -16.29 21.79 -9.02
CA ASP A 14 -16.43 23.24 -8.89
C ASP A 14 -15.09 23.94 -9.19
N CYS A 15 -15.16 25.10 -9.84
CA CYS A 15 -14.01 25.93 -10.19
C CYS A 15 -13.39 26.58 -8.95
N GLU A 16 -12.11 26.95 -9.04
CA GLU A 16 -11.35 27.67 -8.00
C GLU A 16 -11.35 27.00 -6.61
N THR A 17 -11.62 25.71 -6.56
CA THR A 17 -11.83 24.92 -5.34
C THR A 17 -10.68 23.93 -5.16
N ALA A 18 -10.25 23.73 -3.91
CA ALA A 18 -9.21 22.77 -3.57
C ALA A 18 -9.80 21.36 -3.42
N TYR A 19 -9.13 20.37 -4.00
CA TYR A 19 -9.51 18.97 -3.96
C TYR A 19 -8.34 18.11 -3.50
N LYS A 20 -8.68 16.98 -2.90
CA LYS A 20 -7.76 15.92 -2.52
C LYS A 20 -8.19 14.62 -3.18
N ILE A 21 -7.28 14.00 -3.94
CA ILE A 21 -7.49 12.68 -4.52
C ILE A 21 -6.80 11.67 -3.62
N VAL A 22 -7.51 10.61 -3.25
CA VAL A 22 -6.98 9.52 -2.43
C VAL A 22 -7.06 8.23 -3.22
N GLY A 23 -5.90 7.62 -3.48
CA GLY A 23 -5.78 6.32 -4.09
C GLY A 23 -5.76 5.23 -3.03
N THR A 24 -6.58 4.20 -3.19
CA THR A 24 -6.56 3.02 -2.32
C THR A 24 -6.48 1.76 -3.15
N LYS A 25 -5.71 0.79 -2.66
CA LYS A 25 -5.60 -0.55 -3.26
C LYS A 25 -5.42 -1.56 -2.13
N GLU A 26 -6.04 -2.73 -2.29
CA GLU A 26 -5.94 -3.80 -1.31
C GLU A 26 -4.47 -4.19 -1.08
N ASN A 27 -4.05 -4.29 0.19
CA ASN A 27 -2.68 -4.60 0.65
C ASN A 27 -1.62 -3.54 0.33
N PHE A 28 -2.03 -2.31 0.02
CA PHE A 28 -1.16 -1.16 -0.15
C PHE A 28 -1.60 -0.03 0.78
N ASP A 29 -0.63 0.77 1.24
CA ASP A 29 -0.93 1.99 1.97
C ASP A 29 -1.52 3.02 1.00
N GLN A 30 -2.47 3.82 1.50
CA GLN A 30 -3.08 4.88 0.70
C GLN A 30 -2.07 5.97 0.37
N ASP A 31 -2.23 6.57 -0.80
CA ASP A 31 -1.49 7.76 -1.20
C ASP A 31 -2.48 8.84 -1.62
N SER A 32 -2.07 10.11 -1.55
CA SER A 32 -2.95 11.21 -1.87
C SER A 32 -2.23 12.43 -2.42
N GLU A 33 -2.86 13.08 -3.38
CA GLU A 33 -2.40 14.33 -3.99
C GLU A 33 -3.46 15.42 -3.84
N GLU A 34 -3.02 16.65 -3.65
CA GLU A 34 -3.88 17.82 -3.53
C GLU A 34 -3.70 18.72 -4.75
N PHE A 35 -4.80 19.25 -5.26
CA PHE A 35 -4.77 20.19 -6.38
C PHE A 35 -5.88 21.23 -6.24
N LYS A 36 -5.72 22.37 -6.90
CA LYS A 36 -6.75 23.41 -6.97
C LYS A 36 -7.27 23.51 -8.40
N SER A 37 -8.58 23.47 -8.57
CA SER A 37 -9.19 23.67 -9.87
C SER A 37 -9.02 25.13 -10.32
N SER A 38 -8.84 25.34 -11.62
CA SER A 38 -8.88 26.67 -12.24
C SER A 38 -10.25 26.94 -12.84
N ASN A 39 -10.45 28.15 -13.37
CA ASN A 39 -11.65 28.51 -14.15
C ASN A 39 -11.52 28.11 -15.64
N GLU A 40 -10.54 27.27 -15.98
CA GLU A 40 -10.29 26.80 -17.34
C GLU A 40 -11.11 25.54 -17.63
N LYS A 41 -11.82 25.53 -18.75
CA LYS A 41 -12.56 24.35 -19.21
C LYS A 41 -11.60 23.37 -19.90
N GLY A 42 -11.73 22.09 -19.55
CA GLY A 42 -10.99 21.01 -20.20
C GLY A 42 -9.56 20.82 -19.70
N LEU A 43 -9.24 21.28 -18.48
CA LEU A 43 -7.96 21.03 -17.84
C LEU A 43 -7.74 19.52 -17.67
N GLU A 44 -6.74 18.96 -18.35
CA GLU A 44 -6.27 17.59 -18.13
C GLU A 44 -5.19 17.61 -17.04
N LEU A 45 -5.52 17.04 -15.88
CA LEU A 45 -4.59 16.89 -14.76
C LEU A 45 -4.06 15.46 -14.74
N ILE A 46 -2.74 15.33 -14.86
CA ILE A 46 -2.04 14.06 -14.66
C ILE A 46 -1.45 14.09 -13.26
N LEU A 47 -2.11 13.38 -12.33
CA LEU A 47 -1.65 13.23 -10.95
C LEU A 47 -1.11 11.82 -10.75
N GLY A 48 0.12 11.71 -10.25
CA GLY A 48 0.76 10.43 -9.96
C GLY A 48 0.55 10.06 -8.50
N LEU A 49 0.00 8.88 -8.23
CA LEU A 49 -0.08 8.30 -6.89
C LEU A 49 0.83 7.07 -6.83
N THR A 50 1.73 7.03 -5.84
CA THR A 50 2.69 5.94 -5.64
C THR A 50 2.36 5.21 -4.34
N LEU A 51 1.48 4.23 -4.43
CA LEU A 51 1.09 3.41 -3.29
C LEU A 51 2.19 2.41 -2.94
N ALA A 52 2.66 2.44 -1.70
CA ALA A 52 3.61 1.46 -1.17
C ALA A 52 2.88 0.19 -0.69
N PRO A 53 3.46 -1.01 -0.84
CA PRO A 53 2.91 -2.22 -0.23
C PRO A 53 2.80 -2.03 1.28
N SER A 54 1.65 -2.38 1.85
CA SER A 54 1.44 -2.23 3.28
C SER A 54 2.27 -3.26 4.06
N GLU A 55 2.79 -2.87 5.22
CA GLU A 55 3.48 -3.79 6.14
C GLU A 55 2.53 -4.86 6.71
N PHE A 56 1.22 -4.64 6.61
CA PHE A 56 0.20 -5.54 7.12
C PHE A 56 -0.84 -5.89 6.06
N VAL A 57 -1.31 -7.12 6.12
CA VAL A 57 -2.39 -7.64 5.27
C VAL A 57 -3.43 -8.35 6.11
N LYS A 58 -4.69 -8.30 5.68
CA LYS A 58 -5.77 -8.99 6.38
C LYS A 58 -6.00 -10.36 5.78
N ILE A 59 -5.56 -11.40 6.47
CA ILE A 59 -5.72 -12.79 6.03
C ILE A 59 -6.67 -13.49 7.00
N ARG A 60 -7.77 -14.04 6.48
CA ARG A 60 -8.77 -14.78 7.28
C ARG A 60 -9.29 -13.99 8.50
N GLY A 61 -9.45 -12.67 8.34
CA GLY A 61 -9.93 -11.79 9.40
C GLY A 61 -8.86 -11.32 10.40
N GLN A 62 -7.64 -11.84 10.33
CA GLN A 62 -6.53 -11.46 11.20
C GLN A 62 -5.58 -10.50 10.48
N LEU A 63 -5.04 -9.53 11.22
CA LEU A 63 -3.99 -8.65 10.72
C LEU A 63 -2.66 -9.41 10.82
N MET A 64 -2.04 -9.67 9.67
CA MET A 64 -0.78 -10.40 9.56
C MET A 64 0.30 -9.50 8.97
N VAL A 65 1.55 -9.73 9.34
CA VAL A 65 2.70 -9.05 8.73
C VAL A 65 2.83 -9.52 7.29
N ASN A 66 2.99 -8.58 6.36
CA ASN A 66 3.14 -8.84 4.94
C ASN A 66 4.58 -9.24 4.60
N ILE A 67 4.90 -10.52 4.78
CA ILE A 67 6.19 -11.10 4.38
C ILE A 67 6.02 -12.13 3.28
N LYS A 68 7.08 -12.37 2.52
CA LYS A 68 7.13 -13.53 1.61
C LYS A 68 7.17 -14.83 2.42
N PRO A 69 6.62 -15.94 1.89
CA PRO A 69 6.72 -17.24 2.54
C PRO A 69 8.18 -17.62 2.83
N ILE A 70 8.42 -18.13 4.03
CA ILE A 70 9.73 -18.67 4.44
C ILE A 70 9.78 -20.14 4.05
N TYR A 71 10.72 -20.49 3.16
CA TYR A 71 10.94 -21.86 2.72
C TYR A 71 12.17 -22.45 3.42
N PHE A 72 12.11 -23.75 3.64
CA PHE A 72 13.25 -24.55 4.08
C PHE A 72 13.58 -25.56 2.99
N ASP A 73 14.86 -25.90 2.89
CA ASP A 73 15.28 -27.00 2.04
C ASP A 73 14.85 -28.33 2.68
N LEU A 74 14.68 -29.38 1.87
CA LEU A 74 14.25 -30.69 2.35
C LEU A 74 15.20 -31.19 3.44
N ASP A 75 14.63 -31.60 4.58
CA ASP A 75 15.35 -32.11 5.76
C ASP A 75 16.37 -31.14 6.36
N LYS A 76 16.17 -29.83 6.14
CA LYS A 76 17.04 -28.77 6.65
C LYS A 76 16.26 -27.75 7.46
N SER A 77 16.90 -27.23 8.50
CA SER A 77 16.33 -26.17 9.36
C SER A 77 17.16 -24.89 9.33
N GLU A 78 18.23 -24.82 8.52
CA GLU A 78 19.01 -23.61 8.36
C GLU A 78 18.19 -22.50 7.71
N ILE A 79 18.32 -21.28 8.25
CA ILE A 79 17.68 -20.10 7.69
C ILE A 79 18.41 -19.70 6.42
N ARG A 80 17.71 -19.75 5.29
CA ARG A 80 18.21 -19.26 4.01
C ARG A 80 18.33 -17.73 4.01
N ASN A 81 19.21 -17.20 3.16
CA ASN A 81 19.44 -15.75 3.08
C ASN A 81 18.18 -14.95 2.71
N ASP A 82 17.32 -15.49 1.84
CA ASP A 82 16.04 -14.87 1.48
C ASP A 82 15.07 -14.84 2.66
N ALA A 83 14.97 -15.94 3.43
CA ALA A 83 14.19 -16.00 4.65
C ALA A 83 14.70 -15.04 5.74
N ALA A 84 16.02 -14.90 5.88
CA ALA A 84 16.63 -13.98 6.84
C ALA A 84 16.20 -12.51 6.59
N ILE A 85 16.14 -12.09 5.32
CA ILE A 85 15.69 -10.74 4.94
C ILE A 85 14.23 -10.51 5.37
N GLU A 86 13.35 -11.50 5.16
CA GLU A 86 11.94 -11.39 5.57
C GLU A 86 11.77 -11.42 7.09
N LEU A 87 12.55 -12.26 7.79
CA LEU A 87 12.56 -12.31 9.25
C LEU A 87 13.04 -10.99 9.88
N GLU A 88 14.02 -10.32 9.27
CA GLU A 88 14.50 -9.02 9.74
C GLU A 88 13.39 -7.96 9.70
N LYS A 89 12.50 -8.00 8.69
CA LYS A 89 11.32 -7.11 8.65
C LYS A 89 10.39 -7.37 9.83
N VAL A 90 10.13 -8.64 10.15
CA VAL A 90 9.29 -9.01 11.30
C VAL A 90 9.89 -8.48 12.59
N VAL A 91 11.20 -8.62 12.79
CA VAL A 91 11.91 -8.12 13.98
C VAL A 91 11.77 -6.60 14.09
N LYS A 92 11.99 -5.86 13.00
CA LYS A 92 11.83 -4.39 12.97
C LYS A 92 10.41 -3.97 13.36
N ILE A 93 9.40 -4.64 12.83
CA ILE A 93 8.00 -4.36 13.18
C ILE A 93 7.72 -4.68 14.65
N MET A 94 8.21 -5.81 15.16
CA MET A 94 8.05 -6.18 16.58
C MET A 94 8.71 -5.18 17.54
N GLN A 95 9.83 -4.58 17.15
CA GLN A 95 10.48 -3.54 17.94
C GLN A 95 9.66 -2.24 17.99
N ASN A 96 8.94 -1.92 16.91
CA ASN A 96 8.12 -0.73 16.81
C ASN A 96 6.71 -0.91 17.41
N ILE A 97 6.20 -2.15 17.49
CA ILE A 97 4.84 -2.46 17.93
C ILE A 97 4.84 -3.39 19.14
N GLN A 98 4.67 -2.81 20.32
CA GLN A 98 4.75 -3.51 21.60
C GLN A 98 3.62 -4.55 21.83
N SER A 99 2.51 -4.46 21.09
CA SER A 99 1.36 -5.38 21.21
C SER A 99 1.38 -6.53 20.20
N LEU A 100 2.36 -6.59 19.29
CA LEU A 100 2.45 -7.65 18.29
C LEU A 100 2.79 -8.98 18.96
N ARG A 101 2.05 -10.04 18.62
CA ARG A 101 2.26 -11.39 19.15
C ARG A 101 2.50 -12.37 18.00
N LEU A 102 3.52 -13.22 18.17
CA LEU A 102 3.73 -14.39 17.34
C LEU A 102 2.77 -15.49 17.83
N ILE A 103 2.02 -16.09 16.92
CA ILE A 103 1.03 -17.15 17.19
C ILE A 103 1.48 -18.41 16.47
#